data_AF-A0A4Q3UNJ2-F1
#
_entry.id   AF-A0A4Q3UNJ2-F1
#
_cell.length_a   1.000
_cell.length_b   1.000
_cell.length_c   1.000
_cell.angle_alpha   90.00
_cell.angle_beta   90.00
_cell.angle_gamma   90.00
#
_symmetry.space_group_name_H-M   'P 1'
#
loop_
_entity.id
_entity.type
_entity.pdbx_description
1 polymer ?
#
loop_
_entity_poly.entity_id
_entity_poly.type
_entity_poly.pdbx_seq_one_letter_code
_entity_poly.pdbx_strand_id
1 'polypeptide(L)'
;MWPFKKKPSQAGDALAIIDEAIEFAAERWIFFSRSVAVTPAEGLRERIGRFARSLEPSLHARYPALAVASDAVMLLIVAKGVEQSGAISRGEIERALGILLPP
;
A
#
# COMPACT_ATOMS: atom_id res chain seq x y z
N MET A 1 -9.33 -41.68 18.07
CA MET A 1 -9.70 -40.91 16.86
C MET A 1 -10.13 -39.52 17.29
N TRP A 2 -9.33 -38.50 17.03
CA TRP A 2 -9.69 -37.10 17.28
C TRP A 2 -9.24 -36.28 16.07
N PRO A 3 -10.14 -35.68 15.28
CA PRO A 3 -9.73 -34.73 14.26
C PRO A 3 -9.76 -33.34 14.88
N PHE A 4 -8.58 -32.79 15.18
CA PHE A 4 -8.45 -31.34 15.34
C PHE A 4 -8.68 -30.70 13.97
N LYS A 5 -9.91 -30.25 13.70
CA LYS A 5 -10.17 -29.28 12.62
C LYS A 5 -9.41 -28.01 12.97
N LYS A 6 -8.21 -27.82 12.43
CA LYS A 6 -7.52 -26.54 12.43
C LYS A 6 -8.45 -25.52 11.76
N LYS A 7 -9.00 -24.58 12.53
CA LYS A 7 -9.63 -23.38 11.98
C LYS A 7 -8.59 -22.68 11.10
N PRO A 8 -8.90 -22.31 9.83
CA PRO A 8 -8.05 -21.39 9.11
C PRO A 8 -7.97 -20.11 9.96
N SER A 9 -6.74 -19.73 10.33
CA SER A 9 -6.49 -18.55 11.14
C SER A 9 -6.83 -17.32 10.30
N GLN A 10 -7.86 -16.59 10.69
CA GLN A 10 -8.30 -15.31 10.11
C GLN A 10 -7.15 -14.30 9.89
N ALA A 11 -6.05 -14.43 10.65
CA ALA A 11 -4.84 -13.63 10.49
C ALA A 11 -4.04 -13.95 9.20
N GLY A 12 -4.08 -15.19 8.70
CA GLY A 12 -3.40 -15.58 7.46
C GLY A 12 -4.05 -14.95 6.23
N ASP A 13 -5.39 -14.90 6.22
CA ASP A 13 -6.15 -14.29 5.13
C ASP A 13 -5.95 -12.76 5.08
N ALA A 14 -5.82 -12.11 6.25
CA ALA A 14 -5.54 -10.68 6.33
C ALA A 14 -4.16 -10.32 5.80
N LEU A 15 -3.13 -11.14 6.08
CA LEU A 15 -1.78 -10.92 5.55
C LEU A 15 -1.74 -11.09 4.03
N ALA A 16 -2.39 -12.12 3.50
CA ALA A 16 -2.50 -12.32 2.05
C ALA A 16 -3.17 -11.13 1.35
N ILE A 17 -4.24 -10.58 1.93
CA ILE A 17 -4.91 -9.38 1.41
C ILE A 17 -3.97 -8.17 1.41
N ILE A 18 -3.15 -8.00 2.45
CA ILE A 18 -2.19 -6.89 2.53
C ILE A 18 -1.13 -7.04 1.44
N ASP A 19 -0.56 -8.23 1.26
CA ASP A 19 0.46 -8.49 0.24
C ASP A 19 -0.09 -8.24 -1.18
N GLU A 20 -1.29 -8.73 -1.47
CA GLU A 20 -1.97 -8.48 -2.76
C GLU A 20 -2.28 -6.98 -2.96
N ALA A 21 -2.67 -6.27 -1.89
CA ALA A 21 -2.94 -4.84 -1.95
C ALA A 21 -1.67 -4.01 -2.18
N ILE A 22 -0.52 -4.45 -1.64
CA ILE A 22 0.80 -3.85 -1.90
C ILE A 22 1.18 -4.02 -3.36
N GLU A 23 1.04 -5.23 -3.91
CA GLU A 23 1.32 -5.50 -5.32
C GLU A 23 0.42 -4.65 -6.24
N PHE A 24 -0.88 -4.60 -5.93
CA PHE A 24 -1.82 -3.74 -6.63
C PHE A 24 -1.41 -2.25 -6.56
N ALA A 25 -0.99 -1.76 -5.40
CA ALA A 25 -0.50 -0.39 -5.24
C ALA A 25 0.77 -0.15 -6.08
N ALA A 26 1.69 -1.11 -6.16
CA ALA A 26 2.91 -1.01 -6.95
C ALA A 26 2.64 -0.81 -8.45
N GLU A 27 1.75 -1.63 -9.01
CA GLU A 27 1.32 -1.47 -10.41
C GLU A 27 0.71 -0.08 -10.64
N ARG A 28 -0.20 0.34 -9.76
CA ARG A 28 -0.93 1.60 -9.91
C ARG A 28 -0.01 2.82 -9.77
N TRP A 29 1.02 2.75 -8.94
CA TRP A 29 2.00 3.82 -8.82
C TRP A 29 2.74 4.09 -10.14
N ILE A 30 3.09 3.05 -10.90
CA ILE A 30 3.77 3.20 -12.20
C ILE A 30 2.87 3.97 -13.18
N PHE A 31 1.58 3.65 -13.23
CA PHE A 31 0.62 4.38 -14.07
C PHE A 31 0.40 5.81 -13.57
N PHE A 32 0.23 5.99 -12.26
CA PHE A 32 0.03 7.30 -11.64
C PHE A 32 1.22 8.23 -11.90
N SER A 33 2.45 7.75 -11.68
CA SER A 33 3.67 8.54 -11.83
C SER A 33 3.93 8.98 -13.27
N ARG A 34 3.40 8.25 -14.27
CA ARG A 34 3.47 8.62 -15.68
C ARG A 34 2.33 9.54 -16.12
N SER A 35 1.17 9.46 -15.46
CA SER A 35 -0.05 10.16 -15.90
C SER A 35 -0.25 11.50 -15.21
N VAL A 36 0.27 11.66 -14.00
CA VAL A 36 0.10 12.88 -13.20
C VAL A 36 1.27 13.82 -13.44
N ALA A 37 0.97 15.02 -13.93
CA ALA A 37 1.94 16.09 -14.03
C ALA A 37 2.42 16.49 -12.62
N VAL A 38 3.70 16.29 -12.36
CA VAL A 38 4.34 16.66 -11.10
C VAL A 38 4.93 18.05 -11.27
N THR A 39 4.54 18.99 -10.42
CA THR A 39 5.21 20.30 -10.41
C THR A 39 6.58 20.16 -9.73
N PRO A 40 7.62 20.91 -10.15
CA PRO A 40 8.94 20.83 -9.53
C PRO A 40 8.97 21.14 -8.03
N ALA A 41 7.96 21.87 -7.54
CA ALA A 41 7.80 22.21 -6.13
C ALA A 41 7.14 21.09 -5.31
N GLU A 42 6.59 20.07 -5.95
CA GLU A 42 5.84 19.01 -5.27
C GLU A 42 6.76 17.93 -4.74
N GLY A 43 6.92 17.87 -3.42
CA GLY A 43 7.71 16.88 -2.73
C GLY A 43 7.15 15.46 -2.87
N LEU A 44 8.00 14.46 -2.58
CA LEU A 44 7.60 13.05 -2.62
C LEU A 44 6.43 12.74 -1.66
N ARG A 45 6.39 13.40 -0.49
CA ARG A 45 5.30 13.26 0.48
C ARG A 45 3.94 13.62 -0.13
N GLU A 46 3.83 14.78 -0.76
CA GLU A 46 2.60 15.25 -1.40
C GLU A 46 2.17 14.31 -2.53
N ARG A 47 3.14 13.84 -3.35
CA ARG A 47 2.86 12.88 -4.43
C ARG A 47 2.31 11.56 -3.90
N ILE A 48 2.93 11.00 -2.86
CA ILE A 48 2.44 9.78 -2.20
C ILE A 48 1.05 10.02 -1.61
N GLY A 49 0.82 11.18 -0.99
CA GLY A 49 -0.49 11.54 -0.42
C GLY A 49 -1.59 11.73 -1.47
N ARG A 50 -1.28 12.24 -2.67
CA ARG A 50 -2.23 12.27 -3.79
C ARG A 50 -2.51 10.89 -4.34
N PHE A 51 -1.46 10.08 -4.49
CA PHE A 51 -1.60 8.71 -4.93
C PHE A 51 -2.47 7.89 -3.97
N ALA A 52 -2.24 7.98 -2.66
CA ALA A 52 -3.04 7.32 -1.62
C ALA A 52 -4.54 7.65 -1.77
N ARG A 53 -4.87 8.95 -1.87
CA ARG A 53 -6.26 9.41 -2.08
C ARG A 53 -6.88 8.91 -3.39
N SER A 54 -6.08 8.79 -4.45
CA SER A 54 -6.55 8.26 -5.73
C SER A 54 -6.74 6.74 -5.71
N LEU A 55 -5.94 6.03 -4.92
CA LEU A 55 -5.93 4.57 -4.83
C LEU A 55 -7.03 4.04 -3.91
N GLU A 56 -7.33 4.76 -2.82
CA GLU A 56 -8.23 4.34 -1.75
C GLU A 56 -9.58 3.80 -2.23
N PRO A 57 -10.34 4.48 -3.14
CA PRO A 57 -11.62 3.93 -3.62
C PRO A 57 -11.45 2.60 -4.37
N SER A 58 -10.35 2.46 -5.14
CA SER A 58 -10.05 1.24 -5.88
C SER A 58 -9.64 0.11 -4.94
N LEU A 59 -8.91 0.44 -3.88
CA LEU A 59 -8.48 -0.51 -2.86
C LEU A 59 -9.68 -1.07 -2.11
N HIS A 60 -10.61 -0.21 -1.67
CA HIS A 60 -11.82 -0.63 -0.95
C HIS A 60 -12.78 -1.44 -1.83
N ALA A 61 -12.90 -1.09 -3.12
CA ALA A 61 -13.74 -1.84 -4.06
C ALA A 61 -13.20 -3.24 -4.32
N ARG A 62 -11.87 -3.41 -4.42
CA ARG A 62 -11.21 -4.69 -4.68
C ARG A 62 -11.06 -5.54 -3.42
N TYR A 63 -10.79 -4.89 -2.29
CA TYR A 63 -10.52 -5.53 -0.99
C TYR A 63 -11.43 -4.90 0.09
N PRO A 64 -12.70 -5.33 0.21
CA PRO A 64 -13.63 -4.75 1.18
C PRO A 64 -13.18 -4.82 2.64
N ALA A 65 -12.33 -5.80 2.98
CA ALA A 65 -11.73 -5.93 4.30
C ALA A 65 -10.84 -4.73 4.68
N LEU A 66 -10.30 -4.01 3.70
CA LEU A 66 -9.46 -2.84 3.91
C LEU A 66 -10.28 -1.55 4.15
N ALA A 67 -11.59 -1.55 3.89
CA ALA A 67 -12.44 -0.39 4.16
C ALA A 67 -12.55 -0.01 5.64
N VAL A 68 -12.24 -0.96 6.54
CA VAL A 68 -12.18 -0.75 7.99
C VAL A 68 -10.74 -0.72 8.52
N ALA A 69 -9.75 -0.76 7.62
CA ALA A 69 -8.34 -0.69 8.02
C ALA A 69 -8.01 0.70 8.55
N SER A 70 -7.12 0.76 9.53
CA SER A 70 -6.62 2.06 10.02
C SER A 70 -5.80 2.78 8.95
N ASP A 71 -5.74 4.11 9.04
CA ASP A 71 -4.90 4.95 8.18
C ASP A 71 -3.43 4.50 8.16
N ALA A 72 -2.94 3.95 9.27
CA ALA A 72 -1.57 3.42 9.36
C ALA A 72 -1.36 2.19 8.46
N VAL A 73 -2.35 1.30 8.37
CA VAL A 73 -2.32 0.14 7.47
C VAL A 73 -2.41 0.59 6.02
N MET A 74 -3.29 1.56 5.72
CA MET A 74 -3.41 2.12 4.37
C MET A 74 -2.12 2.82 3.93
N LEU A 75 -1.51 3.60 4.81
CA LEU A 75 -0.22 4.24 4.57
C LEU A 75 0.88 3.21 4.30
N LEU A 76 0.90 2.12 5.07
CA LEU A 76 1.87 1.03 4.88
C LEU A 76 1.69 0.35 3.53
N ILE A 77 0.46 0.01 3.14
CA ILE A 77 0.16 -0.58 1.82
C ILE A 77 0.63 0.33 0.71
N VAL A 78 0.31 1.61 0.79
CA VAL A 78 0.72 2.60 -0.22
C VAL A 78 2.23 2.74 -0.27
N ALA A 79 2.90 2.91 0.87
CA ALA A 79 4.34 3.15 0.92
C ALA A 79 5.14 1.93 0.47
N LYS A 80 4.74 0.71 0.88
CA LYS A 80 5.33 -0.54 0.38
C LYS A 80 5.04 -0.75 -1.11
N GLY A 81 3.85 -0.38 -1.59
CA GLY A 81 3.55 -0.44 -3.02
C GLY A 81 4.46 0.49 -3.84
N VAL A 82 4.68 1.71 -3.37
CA VAL A 82 5.61 2.66 -3.99
C VAL A 82 7.05 2.12 -3.98
N GLU A 83 7.49 1.51 -2.88
CA GLU A 83 8.79 0.83 -2.80
C GLU A 83 8.89 -0.31 -3.81
N GLN A 84 7.92 -1.22 -3.82
CA GLN A 84 7.90 -2.41 -4.66
C GLN A 84 7.80 -2.09 -6.16
N SER A 85 7.28 -0.91 -6.52
CA SER A 85 7.30 -0.43 -7.90
C SER A 85 8.71 -0.22 -8.46
N GLY A 86 9.72 -0.10 -7.60
CA GLY A 86 11.11 0.18 -7.96
C GLY A 86 11.37 1.61 -8.45
N ALA A 87 10.35 2.46 -8.48
CA ALA A 87 10.47 3.84 -8.99
C ALA A 87 11.14 4.80 -8.00
N ILE A 88 11.04 4.52 -6.69
CA ILE A 88 11.57 5.34 -5.60
C ILE A 88 12.23 4.40 -4.59
N SER A 89 13.40 4.77 -4.08
CA SER A 89 14.09 3.93 -3.10
C SER A 89 13.43 3.96 -1.72
N ARG A 90 13.58 2.88 -0.94
CA ARG A 90 13.12 2.81 0.47
C ARG A 90 13.54 4.03 1.27
N GLY A 91 14.82 4.40 1.21
CA GLY A 91 15.37 5.51 1.99
C GLY A 91 14.77 6.88 1.61
N GLU A 92 14.36 7.07 0.37
CA GLU A 92 13.65 8.28 -0.06
C GLU A 92 12.21 8.31 0.48
N ILE A 93 11.52 7.16 0.45
CA ILE A 93 10.15 7.03 0.97
C ILE A 93 10.13 7.27 2.48
N GLU A 94 11.01 6.60 3.22
CA GLU A 94 11.13 6.73 4.67
C GLU A 94 11.45 8.17 5.08
N ARG A 95 12.39 8.83 4.38
CA ARG A 95 12.72 10.24 4.63
C ARG A 95 11.55 11.18 4.33
N ALA A 96 10.85 10.95 3.22
CA ALA A 96 9.72 11.79 2.82
C ALA A 96 8.54 11.66 3.78
N LEU A 97 8.22 10.44 4.20
CA LEU A 97 7.07 10.13 5.05
C LEU A 97 7.39 10.26 6.55
N GLY A 98 8.66 10.19 6.94
CA GLY A 98 9.08 10.20 8.35
C GLY A 98 8.70 8.90 9.08
N ILE A 99 8.69 7.78 8.36
CA ILE A 99 8.35 6.44 8.89
C ILE A 99 9.46 5.45 8.56
N LEU A 100 9.46 4.29 9.22
CA LEU A 100 10.29 3.14 8.86
C LEU A 100 9.42 2.07 8.23
N LEU A 101 9.82 1.56 7.07
CA LEU A 101 9.09 0.50 6.40
C LEU A 101 9.47 -0.86 6.98
N PRO A 102 8.51 -1.78 7.15
CA PRO A 102 8.82 -3.15 7.50
C PRO A 102 9.69 -3.80 6.40
N PRO A 103 10.52 -4.80 6.77
CA PRO A 103 11.38 -5.51 5.83
C PRO A 103 10.61 -5.99 4.60
#